data_AF-A0A0D8XXV5-F1
#
_entry.id   AF-A0A0D8XXV5-F1
#
_cell.length_a   1.000
_cell.length_b   1.000
_cell.length_c   1.000
_cell.angle_alpha   90.00
_cell.angle_beta   90.00
_cell.angle_gamma   90.00
#
_symmetry.space_group_name_H-M   'P 1'
#
loop_
_entity.id
_entity.type
_entity.pdbx_description
1 polymer ?
#
loop_
_entity_poly.entity_id
_entity_poly.type
_entity_poly.pdbx_seq_one_letter_code
_entity_poly.pdbx_strand_id
1 'polypeptide(L)'
;MLRAMFSGRMQVVTDSNGWVLIDRSGRHFGVILDFLRDGSVPLPECRVEVEQILVEARYYLVQDLASECQSWLDALRSRRDIREPTATCSIPVVNTKGEADRLILSSVKPAIKLLINRHNNKYSYTSQSDDNIMKNLELFDRLAVKFHDRILFVKDVGSESSEVCQWKFFGKGAKRAEVCCTSIVYATDKKQTKVEFPDSKIYDEAMSILRFEERGLCSRCGGEACNSKDAGTPPEGSSD
;
A
#
# COMPACT_ATOMS: atom_id res chain seq x y z
N MET A 1 14.08 -19.09 -29.31
CA MET A 1 13.95 -20.56 -29.24
C MET A 1 12.87 -21.08 -30.18
N LEU A 2 11.62 -20.59 -30.08
CA LEU A 2 10.48 -21.08 -30.87
C LEU A 2 10.72 -21.04 -32.40
N ARG A 3 11.34 -19.97 -32.90
CA ARG A 3 11.73 -19.89 -34.32
C ARG A 3 12.65 -21.04 -34.76
N ALA A 4 13.55 -21.52 -33.89
CA ALA A 4 14.43 -22.64 -34.20
C ALA A 4 13.69 -23.98 -34.19
N MET A 5 12.71 -24.15 -33.29
CA MET A 5 11.80 -25.32 -33.26
C MET A 5 11.04 -25.45 -34.58
N PHE A 6 10.38 -24.38 -35.01
CA PHE A 6 9.48 -24.41 -36.17
C PHE A 6 10.17 -24.12 -37.51
N SER A 7 11.49 -23.96 -37.55
CA SER A 7 12.27 -23.85 -38.80
C SER A 7 13.06 -25.10 -39.15
N GLY A 8 12.85 -26.20 -38.40
CA GLY A 8 13.56 -27.48 -38.61
C GLY A 8 15.02 -27.48 -38.14
N ARG A 9 15.46 -26.41 -37.46
CA ARG A 9 16.84 -26.27 -36.96
C ARG A 9 17.05 -26.89 -35.58
N MET A 10 15.98 -27.34 -34.93
CA MET A 10 16.01 -27.97 -33.62
C MET A 10 15.07 -29.17 -33.61
N GLN A 11 15.49 -30.27 -33.01
CA GLN A 11 14.62 -31.44 -32.83
C GLN A 11 13.53 -31.11 -31.81
N VAL A 12 12.29 -31.45 -32.16
CA VAL A 12 11.09 -31.25 -31.33
C VAL A 12 10.42 -32.60 -31.13
N VAL A 13 10.04 -32.88 -29.88
CA VAL A 13 9.28 -34.08 -29.55
C VAL A 13 7.82 -33.83 -29.94
N THR A 14 7.26 -34.73 -30.73
CA THR A 14 5.86 -34.68 -31.15
C THR A 14 5.12 -35.92 -30.66
N ASP A 15 3.84 -35.76 -30.31
CA ASP A 15 2.97 -36.87 -29.97
C ASP A 15 2.40 -37.55 -31.24
N SER A 16 1.61 -38.62 -31.06
CA SER A 16 0.97 -39.35 -32.16
C SER A 16 -0.02 -38.51 -32.97
N ASN A 17 -0.47 -37.38 -32.42
CA ASN A 17 -1.43 -36.46 -33.04
C ASN A 17 -0.73 -35.25 -33.69
N GLY A 18 0.61 -35.17 -33.61
CA GLY A 18 1.42 -34.09 -34.18
C GLY A 18 1.56 -32.84 -33.31
N TRP A 19 1.15 -32.87 -32.03
CA TRP A 19 1.37 -31.78 -31.10
C TRP A 19 2.82 -31.73 -30.63
N VAL A 20 3.39 -30.53 -30.56
CA VAL A 20 4.75 -30.30 -30.06
C VAL A 20 4.74 -30.26 -28.53
N LEU A 21 5.54 -31.11 -27.90
CA LEU A 21 5.68 -31.18 -26.46
C LEU A 21 6.75 -30.21 -25.97
N ILE A 22 6.35 -29.34 -25.03
CA ILE A 22 7.24 -28.40 -24.33
C ILE A 22 7.04 -28.62 -22.83
N ASP A 23 8.09 -29.05 -22.13
CA ASP A 23 8.06 -29.31 -20.69
C ASP A 23 8.18 -28.01 -19.87
N ARG A 24 7.14 -27.16 -19.97
CA ARG A 24 7.04 -25.86 -19.28
C ARG A 24 5.60 -25.60 -18.87
N SER A 25 5.43 -24.66 -17.93
CA SER A 25 4.10 -24.21 -17.52
C SER A 25 3.41 -23.44 -18.64
N GLY A 26 2.22 -23.92 -19.05
CA GLY A 26 1.40 -23.26 -20.07
C GLY A 26 0.70 -21.99 -19.60
N ARG A 27 0.77 -21.64 -18.30
CA ARG A 27 -0.03 -20.54 -17.70
C ARG A 27 0.14 -19.20 -18.42
N HIS A 28 1.38 -18.84 -18.74
CA HIS A 28 1.72 -17.55 -19.37
C HIS A 28 2.11 -17.72 -20.84
N PHE A 29 1.94 -18.90 -21.41
CA PHE A 29 2.33 -19.15 -22.79
C PHE A 29 1.49 -18.34 -23.79
N GLY A 30 0.22 -18.06 -23.47
CA GLY A 30 -0.63 -17.16 -24.26
C GLY A 30 -0.01 -15.77 -24.43
N VAL A 31 0.51 -15.18 -23.35
CA VAL A 31 1.18 -13.86 -23.37
C VAL A 31 2.39 -13.87 -24.29
N ILE A 32 3.17 -14.95 -24.28
CA ILE A 32 4.32 -15.11 -25.19
C ILE A 32 3.85 -15.15 -26.65
N LEU A 33 2.76 -15.86 -26.94
CA LEU A 33 2.20 -15.93 -28.29
C LEU A 33 1.64 -14.59 -28.76
N ASP A 34 0.93 -13.88 -27.89
CA ASP A 34 0.36 -12.56 -28.22
C ASP A 34 1.48 -11.54 -28.48
N PHE A 35 2.55 -11.57 -27.69
CA PHE A 35 3.75 -10.77 -28.00
C PHE A 35 4.37 -11.13 -29.36
N LEU A 36 4.45 -12.42 -29.71
CA LEU A 36 4.97 -12.84 -31.02
C LEU A 36 4.05 -12.46 -32.19
N ARG A 37 2.76 -12.24 -31.95
CA ARG A 37 1.78 -11.82 -32.96
C ARG A 37 1.78 -10.31 -33.17
N ASP A 38 1.69 -9.57 -32.06
CA ASP A 38 1.44 -8.13 -32.08
C ASP A 38 2.71 -7.29 -31.88
N GLY A 39 3.81 -7.93 -31.48
CA GLY A 39 5.09 -7.28 -31.17
C GLY A 39 5.10 -6.50 -29.87
N SER A 40 3.99 -6.48 -29.13
CA SER A 40 3.84 -5.85 -27.81
C SER A 40 2.72 -6.53 -27.03
N VAL A 41 2.76 -6.47 -25.70
CA VAL A 41 1.70 -7.03 -24.86
C VAL A 41 1.52 -6.17 -23.60
N PRO A 42 0.30 -5.86 -23.17
CA PRO A 42 0.09 -5.18 -21.90
C PRO A 42 0.56 -6.06 -20.74
N LEU A 43 1.56 -5.58 -19.98
CA LEU A 43 2.05 -6.29 -18.81
C LEU A 43 1.03 -6.23 -17.66
N PRO A 44 0.82 -7.33 -16.91
CA PRO A 44 -0.02 -7.34 -15.73
C PRO A 44 0.48 -6.38 -14.65
N GLU A 45 -0.42 -5.86 -13.81
CA GLU A 45 -0.06 -5.00 -12.67
C GLU A 45 0.60 -5.78 -11.52
N CYS A 46 0.47 -7.11 -11.51
CA CYS A 46 1.01 -7.96 -10.45
C CYS A 46 2.50 -8.27 -10.67
N ARG A 47 3.34 -7.84 -9.72
CA ARG A 47 4.80 -8.10 -9.75
C ARG A 47 5.15 -9.57 -9.95
N VAL A 48 4.47 -10.48 -9.24
CA VAL A 48 4.77 -11.91 -9.30
C VAL A 48 4.41 -12.50 -10.66
N GLU A 49 3.33 -12.03 -11.30
CA GLU A 49 2.98 -12.47 -12.65
C GLU A 49 4.00 -11.98 -13.67
N VAL A 50 4.46 -10.73 -13.56
CA VAL A 50 5.53 -10.21 -14.42
C VAL A 50 6.84 -10.97 -14.22
N GLU A 51 7.20 -11.36 -12.99
CA GLU A 51 8.37 -12.22 -12.74
C GLU A 51 8.22 -13.61 -13.38
N GLN A 52 7.02 -14.21 -13.34
CA GLN A 52 6.75 -15.49 -14.00
C GLN A 52 6.84 -15.35 -15.53
N ILE A 53 6.27 -14.29 -16.11
CA ILE A 53 6.37 -14.00 -17.54
C ILE A 53 7.83 -13.78 -17.94
N LEU A 54 8.63 -13.07 -17.14
CA LEU A 54 10.05 -12.86 -17.40
C LEU A 54 10.83 -14.18 -17.49
N VAL A 55 10.54 -15.14 -16.60
CA VAL A 55 11.19 -16.46 -16.63
C VAL A 55 10.84 -17.21 -17.92
N GLU A 56 9.57 -17.19 -18.34
CA GLU A 56 9.16 -17.81 -19.61
C GLU A 56 9.74 -17.07 -20.83
N ALA A 57 9.73 -15.73 -20.84
CA ALA A 57 10.30 -14.93 -21.92
C ALA A 57 11.80 -15.22 -22.11
N ARG A 58 12.55 -15.36 -21.01
CA ARG A 58 13.96 -15.78 -21.04
C ARG A 58 14.12 -17.20 -21.57
N TYR A 59 13.25 -18.14 -21.17
CA TYR A 59 13.29 -19.52 -21.67
C TYR A 59 13.05 -19.59 -23.18
N TYR A 60 11.99 -18.94 -23.68
CA TYR A 60 11.67 -18.93 -25.11
C TYR A 60 12.60 -18.03 -25.94
N LEU A 61 13.52 -17.31 -25.28
CA LEU A 61 14.46 -16.34 -25.85
C LEU A 61 13.76 -15.20 -26.59
N VAL A 62 12.68 -14.67 -26.01
CA VAL A 62 12.00 -13.47 -26.47
C VAL A 62 12.62 -12.28 -25.72
N GLN A 63 13.72 -11.75 -26.28
CA GLN A 63 14.56 -10.77 -25.60
C GLN A 63 13.84 -9.45 -25.35
N ASP A 64 13.03 -8.99 -26.30
CA ASP A 64 12.32 -7.72 -26.20
C ASP A 64 11.32 -7.75 -25.03
N LEU A 65 10.48 -8.79 -24.96
CA LEU A 65 9.56 -9.00 -23.84
C LEU A 65 10.28 -9.17 -22.50
N ALA A 66 11.41 -9.89 -22.49
CA ALA A 66 12.21 -10.05 -21.27
C ALA A 66 12.80 -8.71 -20.80
N SER A 67 13.22 -7.85 -21.73
CA SER A 67 13.71 -6.50 -21.46
C SER A 67 12.59 -5.60 -20.94
N GLU A 68 11.40 -5.65 -21.54
CA GLU A 68 10.22 -4.92 -21.08
C GLU A 68 9.81 -5.33 -19.67
N CYS A 69 9.73 -6.63 -19.39
CA CYS A 69 9.42 -7.14 -18.05
C CYS A 69 10.48 -6.71 -17.02
N GLN A 70 11.76 -6.78 -17.38
CA GLN A 70 12.86 -6.38 -16.50
C GLN A 70 12.83 -4.87 -16.23
N SER A 71 12.64 -4.05 -17.27
CA SER A 71 12.48 -2.59 -17.15
C SER A 71 11.27 -2.23 -16.28
N TRP A 72 10.15 -2.92 -16.45
CA TRP A 72 8.98 -2.73 -15.61
C TRP A 72 9.25 -3.10 -14.14
N LEU A 73 9.94 -4.23 -13.89
CA LEU A 73 10.32 -4.65 -12.54
C LEU A 73 11.34 -3.70 -11.90
N ASP A 74 12.30 -3.20 -12.67
CA ASP A 74 13.30 -2.25 -12.21
C ASP A 74 12.71 -0.86 -12.02
N ALA A 75 11.71 -0.45 -12.79
CA ALA A 75 10.91 0.75 -12.53
C ALA A 75 10.06 0.59 -11.26
N LEU A 76 9.52 -0.60 -11.00
CA LEU A 76 8.77 -0.89 -9.78
C LEU A 76 9.68 -0.97 -8.55
N ARG A 77 10.89 -1.51 -8.70
CA ARG A 77 11.95 -1.47 -7.70
C ARG A 77 12.46 -0.06 -7.50
N SER A 78 12.66 0.71 -8.55
CA SER A 78 13.00 2.13 -8.47
C SER A 78 11.87 2.95 -7.85
N ARG A 79 10.59 2.57 -7.94
CA ARG A 79 9.55 3.19 -7.10
C ARG A 79 9.70 2.84 -5.61
N ARG A 80 10.39 1.74 -5.27
CA ARG A 80 10.74 1.36 -3.88
C ARG A 80 12.15 1.83 -3.45
N ASP A 81 13.08 1.97 -4.38
CA ASP A 81 14.53 2.24 -4.19
C ASP A 81 14.94 3.64 -4.66
N ILE A 82 14.13 4.36 -5.46
CA ILE A 82 14.04 5.83 -5.49
C ILE A 82 13.23 6.27 -4.27
N ARG A 83 13.74 5.86 -3.12
CA ARG A 83 13.87 6.71 -1.96
C ARG A 83 15.20 6.29 -1.35
N GLU A 84 16.30 6.79 -1.94
CA GLU A 84 17.30 7.43 -1.08
C GLU A 84 16.47 8.15 -0.01
N PRO A 85 16.71 7.88 1.29
CA PRO A 85 15.89 8.46 2.34
C PRO A 85 15.83 9.93 1.98
N THR A 86 14.65 10.44 1.64
CA THR A 86 14.48 11.87 1.56
C THR A 86 14.74 12.25 3.00
N ALA A 87 15.98 12.66 3.29
CA ALA A 87 16.50 12.87 4.64
C ALA A 87 15.66 13.93 5.38
N THR A 88 14.77 14.56 4.62
CA THR A 88 13.71 15.46 5.01
C THR A 88 12.36 14.72 5.09
N CYS A 89 11.96 14.37 6.31
CA CYS A 89 10.56 14.10 6.62
C CYS A 89 9.82 15.45 6.66
N SER A 90 9.06 15.78 5.63
CA SER A 90 8.26 17.01 5.58
C SER A 90 6.84 16.72 6.08
N ILE A 91 6.55 17.17 7.30
CA ILE A 91 5.22 17.05 7.91
C ILE A 91 4.47 18.38 7.68
N PRO A 92 3.43 18.42 6.84
CA PRO A 92 2.60 19.62 6.70
C PRO A 92 1.88 19.94 8.01
N VAL A 93 2.03 21.19 8.44
CA VAL A 93 1.27 21.76 9.56
C VAL A 93 0.10 22.55 9.00
N VAL A 94 -1.12 22.15 9.36
CA VAL A 94 -2.38 22.76 8.90
C VAL A 94 -3.11 23.45 10.04
N ASN A 95 -3.84 24.51 9.73
CA ASN A 95 -4.61 25.31 10.69
C ASN A 95 -6.13 25.24 10.46
N THR A 96 -6.57 24.74 9.31
CA THR A 96 -7.99 24.60 8.95
C THR A 96 -8.29 23.14 8.63
N LYS A 97 -9.51 22.71 8.97
CA LYS A 97 -9.97 21.36 8.64
C LYS A 97 -10.02 21.12 7.13
N GLY A 98 -10.38 22.14 6.35
CA GLY A 98 -10.50 22.06 4.89
C GLY A 98 -9.16 21.76 4.19
N GLU A 99 -8.06 22.36 4.64
CA GLU A 99 -6.74 22.06 4.08
C GLU A 99 -6.26 20.66 4.45
N ALA A 100 -6.52 20.23 5.69
CA ALA A 100 -6.20 18.87 6.14
C ALA A 100 -6.93 17.83 5.28
N ASP A 101 -8.25 18.00 5.10
CA ASP A 101 -9.08 17.08 4.34
C ASP A 101 -8.69 17.07 2.86
N ARG A 102 -8.32 18.23 2.28
CA ARG A 102 -7.80 18.31 0.90
C ARG A 102 -6.53 17.49 0.72
N LEU A 103 -5.57 17.60 1.65
CA LEU A 103 -4.32 16.82 1.60
C LEU A 103 -4.59 15.31 1.68
N ILE A 104 -5.51 14.92 2.56
CA ILE A 104 -5.89 13.52 2.76
C ILE A 104 -6.61 12.96 1.52
N LEU A 105 -7.53 13.72 0.92
CA LEU A 105 -8.29 13.29 -0.27
C LEU A 105 -7.44 13.25 -1.53
N SER A 106 -6.43 14.13 -1.66
CA SER A 106 -5.48 14.10 -2.78
C SER A 106 -4.44 12.99 -2.67
N SER A 107 -4.28 12.39 -1.48
CA SER A 107 -3.25 11.40 -1.21
C SER A 107 -3.71 9.99 -1.54
N VAL A 108 -2.90 9.29 -2.34
CA VAL A 108 -3.02 7.84 -2.56
C VAL A 108 -2.49 6.99 -1.39
N LYS A 109 -1.73 7.62 -0.48
CA LYS A 109 -1.15 6.97 0.71
C LYS A 109 -2.13 7.04 1.89
N PRO A 110 -2.13 6.03 2.78
CA PRO A 110 -2.81 6.16 4.07
C PRO A 110 -2.26 7.37 4.84
N ALA A 111 -3.10 8.03 5.63
CA ALA A 111 -2.73 9.26 6.33
C ALA A 111 -3.01 9.19 7.83
N ILE A 112 -2.10 9.72 8.63
CA ILE A 112 -2.28 9.95 10.07
C ILE A 112 -2.33 11.45 10.29
N LYS A 113 -3.43 11.92 10.89
CA LYS A 113 -3.58 13.30 11.32
C LYS A 113 -3.55 13.36 12.85
N LEU A 114 -2.63 14.16 13.39
CA LEU A 114 -2.58 14.49 14.81
C LEU A 114 -3.06 15.92 15.02
N LEU A 115 -4.18 16.07 15.72
CA LEU A 115 -4.71 17.35 16.19
C LEU A 115 -4.14 17.66 17.58
N ILE A 116 -3.54 18.84 17.74
CA ILE A 116 -3.11 19.37 19.04
C ILE A 116 -3.56 20.82 19.17
N ASN A 117 -4.51 21.08 20.06
CA ASN A 117 -5.05 22.40 20.34
C ASN A 117 -4.67 22.85 21.77
N ARG A 118 -3.44 23.37 21.93
CA ARG A 118 -2.93 23.90 23.22
C ARG A 118 -3.59 25.22 23.64
N HIS A 119 -4.38 25.85 22.78
CA HIS A 119 -5.05 27.13 23.07
C HIS A 119 -6.44 26.94 23.68
N ASN A 120 -6.91 25.70 23.79
CA ASN A 120 -8.22 25.39 24.34
C ASN A 120 -8.21 25.47 25.87
N ASN A 121 -8.61 26.61 26.42
CA ASN A 121 -8.68 26.84 27.88
C ASN A 121 -9.59 25.86 28.67
N LYS A 122 -10.26 24.90 28.01
CA LYS A 122 -11.05 23.83 28.63
C LYS A 122 -10.20 22.70 29.24
N TYR A 123 -8.90 22.62 28.92
CA TYR A 123 -8.01 21.60 29.50
C TYR A 123 -7.50 22.01 30.88
N SER A 124 -7.37 21.03 31.76
CA SER A 124 -6.76 21.25 33.07
C SER A 124 -5.24 21.17 32.94
N TYR A 125 -4.57 22.30 33.17
CA TYR A 125 -3.12 22.42 33.27
C TYR A 125 -2.63 21.63 34.49
N THR A 126 -2.38 20.34 34.28
CA THR A 126 -1.73 19.47 35.25
C THR A 126 -0.44 18.99 34.61
N SER A 127 0.63 18.85 35.39
CA SER A 127 1.93 18.36 34.89
C SER A 127 1.78 17.04 34.13
N GLN A 128 0.89 16.16 34.59
CA GLN A 128 0.59 14.88 33.93
C GLN A 128 -0.06 15.04 32.54
N SER A 129 -0.98 16.00 32.38
CA SER A 129 -1.58 16.31 31.07
C SER A 129 -0.53 16.85 30.09
N ASP A 130 0.35 17.74 30.55
CA ASP A 130 1.42 18.31 29.72
C ASP A 130 2.44 17.24 29.30
N ASP A 131 2.84 16.35 30.21
CA ASP A 131 3.71 15.20 29.91
C ASP A 131 3.07 14.28 28.86
N ASN A 132 1.76 14.03 28.96
CA ASN A 132 1.05 13.20 27.99
C ASN A 132 0.96 13.86 26.61
N ILE A 133 0.85 15.19 26.52
CA ILE A 133 0.94 15.89 25.23
C ILE A 133 2.32 15.71 24.60
N MET A 134 3.39 15.83 25.40
CA MET A 134 4.75 15.60 24.92
C MET A 134 4.95 14.16 24.43
N LYS A 135 4.46 13.17 25.17
CA LYS A 135 4.50 11.75 24.73
C LYS A 135 3.74 11.50 23.42
N ASN A 136 2.59 12.15 23.22
CA ASN A 136 1.85 12.07 21.96
C ASN A 136 2.67 12.66 20.80
N LEU A 137 3.31 13.81 21.00
CA LEU A 137 4.19 14.43 20.00
C LEU A 137 5.39 13.54 19.67
N GLU A 138 6.08 13.02 20.68
CA GLU A 138 7.23 12.12 20.49
C GLU A 138 6.84 10.83 19.75
N LEU A 139 5.67 10.25 20.06
CA LEU A 139 5.18 9.07 19.34
C LEU A 139 4.89 9.41 17.88
N PHE A 140 4.30 10.56 17.62
CA PHE A 140 4.01 11.02 16.26
C PHE A 140 5.29 11.22 15.44
N ASP A 141 6.28 11.89 16.00
CA ASP A 141 7.56 12.11 15.35
C ASP A 141 8.30 10.78 15.12
N ARG A 142 8.25 9.86 16.08
CA ARG A 142 8.82 8.50 15.93
C ARG A 142 8.15 7.72 14.80
N LEU A 143 6.82 7.79 14.70
CA LEU A 143 6.07 7.15 13.62
C LEU A 143 6.35 7.82 12.28
N ALA A 144 6.45 9.15 12.25
CA ALA A 144 6.79 9.91 11.06
C ALA A 144 8.18 9.54 10.55
N VAL A 145 9.20 9.50 11.40
CA VAL A 145 10.55 9.07 11.00
C VAL A 145 10.57 7.61 10.52
N LYS A 146 9.78 6.73 11.13
CA LYS A 146 9.76 5.31 10.74
C LYS A 146 8.97 5.03 9.46
N PHE A 147 7.93 5.81 9.18
CA PHE A 147 6.96 5.53 8.12
C PHE A 147 6.66 6.70 7.18
N HIS A 148 7.49 7.77 7.15
CA HIS A 148 7.31 8.92 6.24
C HIS A 148 7.22 8.52 4.77
N ASP A 149 7.79 7.37 4.41
CA ASP A 149 7.72 6.88 3.05
C ASP A 149 6.29 6.41 2.70
N ARG A 150 5.66 5.71 3.64
CA ARG A 150 4.46 4.89 3.42
C ARG A 150 3.17 5.57 3.87
N ILE A 151 3.26 6.44 4.87
CA ILE A 151 2.11 7.15 5.46
C ILE A 151 2.30 8.65 5.30
N LEU A 152 1.24 9.35 4.93
CA LEU A 152 1.19 10.81 4.98
C LEU A 152 0.89 11.25 6.42
N PHE A 153 1.83 11.95 7.05
CA PHE A 153 1.64 12.53 8.38
C PHE A 153 1.17 13.98 8.26
N VAL A 154 0.13 14.36 8.99
CA VAL A 154 -0.40 15.73 9.01
C VAL A 154 -0.53 16.20 10.45
N LYS A 155 0.03 17.37 10.75
CA LYS A 155 -0.10 18.00 12.06
C LYS A 155 -1.13 19.10 11.99
N ASP A 156 -2.23 18.95 12.72
CA ASP A 156 -3.33 19.90 12.76
C ASP A 156 -3.24 20.74 14.05
N VAL A 157 -3.02 22.04 13.90
CA VAL A 157 -2.94 23.03 14.99
C VAL A 157 -4.17 23.94 14.97
N GLY A 158 -5.20 23.56 14.20
CA GLY A 158 -6.43 24.31 14.10
C GLY A 158 -7.19 24.41 15.43
N SER A 159 -7.78 25.57 15.67
CA SER A 159 -8.65 25.86 16.81
C SER A 159 -10.13 25.52 16.55
N GLU A 160 -10.47 25.01 15.36
CA GLU A 160 -11.84 24.68 14.95
C GLU A 160 -12.44 23.49 15.72
N SER A 161 -11.58 22.62 16.28
CA SER A 161 -12.02 21.44 17.03
C SER A 161 -12.05 21.73 18.53
N SER A 162 -13.12 21.30 19.20
CA SER A 162 -13.28 21.39 20.66
C SER A 162 -12.39 20.43 21.45
N GLU A 163 -11.75 19.50 20.76
CA GLU A 163 -10.84 18.50 21.33
C GLU A 163 -9.42 19.05 21.48
N VAL A 164 -8.75 18.65 22.56
CA VAL A 164 -7.40 19.11 22.91
C VAL A 164 -6.33 18.31 22.16
N CYS A 165 -6.49 16.98 22.12
CA CYS A 165 -5.58 16.08 21.41
C CYS A 165 -6.37 14.92 20.80
N GLN A 166 -6.25 14.73 19.49
CA GLN A 166 -6.95 13.67 18.78
C GLN A 166 -6.10 13.12 17.62
N TRP A 167 -6.02 11.80 17.54
CA TRP A 167 -5.45 11.10 16.40
C TRP A 167 -6.56 10.65 15.46
N LYS A 168 -6.39 10.88 14.16
CA LYS A 168 -7.29 10.42 13.12
C LYS A 168 -6.50 9.64 12.08
N PHE A 169 -7.04 8.49 11.73
CA PHE A 169 -6.44 7.52 10.84
C PHE A 169 -7.29 7.42 9.57
N PHE A 170 -6.65 7.64 8.42
CA PHE A 170 -7.32 7.65 7.13
C PHE A 170 -6.75 6.57 6.22
N GLY A 171 -7.63 5.85 5.54
CA GLY A 171 -7.28 4.82 4.56
C GLY A 171 -8.17 4.93 3.33
N LYS A 172 -7.55 5.02 2.14
CA LYS A 172 -8.23 5.25 0.86
C LYS A 172 -9.15 6.49 0.87
N GLY A 173 -8.64 7.62 1.35
CA GLY A 173 -9.38 8.89 1.42
C GLY A 173 -10.53 8.95 2.45
N ALA A 174 -10.79 7.87 3.20
CA ALA A 174 -11.86 7.81 4.21
C ALA A 174 -11.31 7.67 5.63
N LYS A 175 -11.99 8.27 6.61
CA LYS A 175 -11.67 8.11 8.05
C LYS A 175 -11.98 6.68 8.48
N ARG A 176 -10.98 5.98 9.04
CA ARG A 176 -11.12 4.58 9.50
C ARG A 176 -11.21 4.48 11.01
N ALA A 177 -10.33 5.16 11.71
CA ALA A 177 -10.29 5.15 13.15
C ALA A 177 -10.00 6.55 13.69
N GLU A 178 -10.39 6.78 14.93
CA GLU A 178 -10.01 7.96 15.70
C GLU A 178 -9.73 7.57 17.14
N VAL A 179 -8.66 8.14 17.70
CA VAL A 179 -8.29 7.96 19.10
C VAL A 179 -8.31 9.34 19.75
N CYS A 180 -9.30 9.56 20.60
CA CYS A 180 -9.36 10.76 21.42
C CYS A 180 -8.46 10.57 22.63
N CYS A 181 -7.49 11.48 22.79
CA CYS A 181 -6.56 11.47 23.91
C CYS A 181 -7.08 12.35 25.07
N THR A 182 -8.40 12.57 25.14
CA THR A 182 -9.06 13.43 26.12
C THR A 182 -10.04 12.62 26.96
N SER A 183 -9.97 12.80 28.28
CA SER A 183 -10.83 12.15 29.25
C SER A 183 -11.46 13.20 30.16
N ILE A 184 -12.77 13.13 30.36
CA ILE A 184 -13.52 14.06 31.21
C ILE A 184 -13.67 13.42 32.58
N VAL A 185 -13.03 14.02 33.58
CA VAL A 185 -13.15 13.60 34.98
C VAL A 185 -14.06 14.57 35.71
N TYR A 186 -15.10 14.03 36.34
CA TYR A 186 -15.97 14.78 37.23
C TYR A 186 -15.34 14.81 38.63
N ALA A 187 -14.66 15.92 38.96
CA ALA A 187 -14.28 16.19 40.34
C ALA A 187 -15.46 16.86 41.08
N THR A 188 -15.47 16.77 42.40
CA THR A 188 -16.55 17.25 43.28
C THR A 188 -16.94 18.71 43.07
N ASP A 189 -16.05 19.56 42.55
CA ASP A 189 -16.30 21.00 42.37
C ASP A 189 -16.33 21.49 40.91
N LYS A 190 -15.67 20.82 39.94
CA LYS A 190 -15.67 21.23 38.50
C LYS A 190 -15.39 20.06 37.56
N LYS A 191 -15.94 20.13 36.34
CA LYS A 191 -15.53 19.27 35.21
C LYS A 191 -14.08 19.58 34.83
N GLN A 192 -13.22 18.56 34.82
CA GLN A 192 -11.83 18.68 34.39
C GLN A 192 -11.61 17.84 33.14
N THR A 193 -10.96 18.41 32.12
CA THR A 193 -10.56 17.67 30.93
C THR A 193 -9.07 17.33 31.07
N LYS A 194 -8.75 16.05 31.21
CA LYS A 194 -7.38 15.54 31.30
C LYS A 194 -6.95 14.96 29.96
N VAL A 195 -5.66 15.08 29.66
CA VAL A 195 -5.07 14.45 28.46
C VAL A 195 -4.49 13.09 28.86
N GLU A 196 -4.86 12.06 28.11
CA GLU A 196 -4.37 10.70 28.26
C GLU A 196 -3.42 10.34 27.10
N PHE A 197 -2.61 9.31 27.29
CA PHE A 197 -1.71 8.79 26.26
C PHE A 197 -1.96 7.28 26.08
N PRO A 198 -2.97 6.90 25.28
CA PRO A 198 -3.28 5.50 24.98
C PRO A 198 -2.33 4.96 23.90
N ASP A 199 -1.05 4.85 24.24
CA ASP A 199 0.05 4.49 23.33
C ASP A 199 -0.20 3.20 22.53
N SER A 200 -0.69 2.16 23.20
CA SER A 200 -0.94 0.85 22.62
C SER A 200 -2.02 0.94 21.54
N LYS A 201 -3.13 1.64 21.83
CA LYS A 201 -4.22 1.85 20.86
C LYS A 201 -3.76 2.67 19.66
N ILE A 202 -2.99 3.74 19.90
CA ILE A 202 -2.45 4.59 18.82
C ILE A 202 -1.54 3.76 17.91
N TYR A 203 -0.69 2.91 18.49
CA TYR A 203 0.22 2.07 17.73
C TYR A 203 -0.52 1.00 16.92
N ASP A 204 -1.50 0.33 17.51
CA ASP A 204 -2.30 -0.69 16.84
C ASP A 204 -3.05 -0.12 15.63
N GLU A 205 -3.67 1.06 15.79
CA GLU A 205 -4.34 1.75 14.69
C GLU A 205 -3.34 2.22 13.62
N ALA A 206 -2.17 2.72 14.02
CA ALA A 206 -1.10 3.08 13.09
C ALA A 206 -0.59 1.87 12.29
N MET A 207 -0.57 0.67 12.87
CA MET A 207 -0.23 -0.56 12.15
C MET A 207 -1.39 -1.04 11.27
N SER A 208 -2.63 -0.88 11.72
CA SER A 208 -3.84 -1.25 10.98
C SER A 208 -3.95 -0.47 9.67
N ILE A 209 -3.63 0.83 9.67
CA ILE A 209 -3.71 1.64 8.44
C ILE A 209 -2.73 1.23 7.34
N LEU A 210 -1.62 0.58 7.69
CA LEU A 210 -0.65 0.09 6.71
C LEU A 210 -1.24 -1.00 5.81
N ARG A 211 -2.36 -1.62 6.20
CA ARG A 211 -3.09 -2.58 5.35
C ARG A 211 -3.78 -1.93 4.16
N PHE A 212 -4.06 -0.62 4.23
CA PHE A 212 -4.70 0.14 3.15
C PHE A 212 -3.70 0.72 2.15
N GLU A 213 -2.42 0.36 2.27
CA GLU A 213 -1.39 0.65 1.28
C GLU A 213 -1.69 -0.16 0.00
N GLU A 214 -1.99 0.53 -1.11
CA GLU A 214 -2.08 -0.12 -2.42
C GLU A 214 -0.69 -0.47 -2.92
N ARG A 215 -0.16 -1.59 -2.43
CA ARG A 215 1.12 -2.16 -2.87
C ARG A 215 0.99 -2.83 -4.24
N GLY A 216 0.46 -2.17 -5.26
CA GLY A 216 0.30 -2.79 -6.60
C GLY A 216 -0.23 -4.23 -6.50
N LEU A 217 -1.21 -4.43 -5.61
CA LEU A 217 -1.71 -5.75 -5.24
C LEU A 217 -2.59 -6.24 -6.39
N CYS A 218 -2.43 -7.52 -6.73
CA CYS A 218 -3.19 -8.16 -7.80
C CYS A 218 -4.69 -7.92 -7.62
N SER A 219 -5.34 -7.31 -8.61
CA SER A 219 -6.77 -6.97 -8.62
C SER A 219 -7.68 -8.20 -8.47
N ARG A 220 -7.12 -9.41 -8.65
CA ARG A 220 -7.81 -10.70 -8.52
C ARG A 220 -7.78 -11.30 -7.11
N CYS A 221 -6.75 -11.02 -6.30
CA CYS A 221 -6.59 -11.68 -4.98
C CYS A 221 -6.13 -10.76 -3.85
N GLY A 222 -5.85 -9.48 -4.09
CA GLY A 222 -5.45 -8.51 -3.06
C GLY A 222 -4.14 -8.83 -2.33
N GLY A 223 -3.35 -9.78 -2.84
CA GLY A 223 -2.11 -10.27 -2.23
C GLY A 223 -0.86 -9.92 -3.05
N GLU A 224 0.31 -9.98 -2.40
CA GLU A 224 1.63 -9.78 -3.04
C GLU A 224 2.05 -10.96 -3.93
N ALA A 225 1.36 -12.10 -3.83
CA ALA A 225 1.57 -13.29 -4.65
C ALA A 225 0.22 -13.93 -5.03
N CYS A 226 -0.02 -14.11 -6.33
CA CYS A 226 -1.19 -14.85 -6.83
C CYS A 226 -0.93 -16.36 -6.72
N ASN A 227 -1.37 -16.99 -5.63
CA ASN A 227 -1.37 -18.45 -5.55
C ASN A 227 -2.54 -19.04 -6.35
N SER A 228 -2.26 -20.13 -7.04
CA SER A 228 -3.09 -20.79 -8.06
C SER A 228 -4.35 -21.52 -7.54
N LYS A 229 -4.84 -21.24 -6.32
CA LYS A 229 -5.96 -22.00 -5.75
C LYS A 229 -7.37 -21.48 -6.07
N ASP A 230 -7.51 -20.27 -6.62
CA ASP A 230 -8.81 -19.71 -7.01
C ASP A 230 -8.97 -19.57 -8.53
N ALA A 231 -8.53 -20.60 -9.27
CA ALA A 231 -9.13 -20.85 -10.58
C ALA A 231 -10.46 -21.58 -10.32
N GLY A 232 -11.51 -20.77 -10.16
CA GLY A 232 -12.87 -21.26 -9.94
C GLY A 232 -13.23 -22.36 -10.94
N THR A 233 -13.71 -23.46 -10.37
CA THR A 233 -14.38 -24.55 -11.07
C THR A 233 -15.45 -23.96 -11.99
N PRO A 234 -15.44 -24.25 -13.31
CA PRO A 234 -16.53 -23.83 -14.18
C PRO A 234 -17.82 -24.54 -13.75
N PRO A 235 -19.00 -23.90 -13.89
CA PRO A 235 -20.26 -24.56 -13.58
C PRO A 235 -20.46 -25.73 -14.55
N GLU A 236 -20.75 -26.91 -13.99
CA GLU A 236 -21.23 -28.06 -14.75
C GLU A 236 -22.46 -27.62 -15.57
N GLY A 237 -22.34 -27.72 -16.89
CA GLY A 237 -23.46 -27.57 -17.79
C GLY A 237 -24.45 -28.69 -17.53
N SER A 238 -25.67 -28.30 -17.15
CA SER A 238 -26.85 -29.16 -17.15
C SER A 238 -27.02 -29.77 -18.54
N SER A 239 -26.88 -31.09 -18.61
CA SER A 239 -27.31 -31.90 -19.74
C SER A 239 -28.81 -32.15 -19.58
N ASP A 240 -29.61 -31.64 -20.51
CA ASP A 240 -30.88 -32.21 -20.94
C ASP A 240 -30.89 -32.21 -22.47
#